data_AF-B4IBI7-F1
#
_entry.id   AF-B4IBI7-F1
#
_cell.length_a   1.000
_cell.length_b   1.000
_cell.length_c   1.000
_cell.angle_alpha   90.00
_cell.angle_beta   90.00
_cell.angle_gamma   90.00
#
_symmetry.space_group_name_H-M   'P 1'
#
loop_
_entity.id
_entity.type
_entity.pdbx_description
1 polymer ?
#
loop_
_entity_poly.entity_id
_entity_poly.type
_entity_poly.pdbx_seq_one_letter_code
_entity_poly.pdbx_strand_id
1 'polypeptide(L)'
;MKLIILIVFLALLGLAKSQNCNNDCSSIGINYLCGKTVRNGREIRCTFRNPCEMHLHACQKREAPKKCHDVCPMGYRVVCALDVLDGCLRSFASSCVMRMYNCKYQKDYRIIADRACEFISNDELLGMDI
;
A
#
# COMPACT_ATOMS: atom_id res chain seq x y z
N MET A 1 -24.56 44.99 9.24
CA MET A 1 -24.17 43.82 10.07
C MET A 1 -24.89 42.53 9.66
N LYS A 2 -26.23 42.51 9.52
CA LYS A 2 -26.99 41.29 9.14
C LYS A 2 -26.57 40.66 7.79
N LEU A 3 -26.26 41.47 6.78
CA LEU A 3 -25.87 40.98 5.44
C LEU A 3 -24.49 40.29 5.42
N ILE A 4 -23.55 40.80 6.21
CA ILE A 4 -22.18 40.26 6.32
C ILE A 4 -22.21 38.87 6.96
N ILE A 5 -23.02 38.72 8.03
CA ILE A 5 -23.21 37.44 8.71
C ILE A 5 -23.78 36.38 7.74
N LEU A 6 -24.71 36.77 6.87
CA LEU A 6 -25.34 35.87 5.91
C LEU A 6 -24.37 35.39 4.81
N ILE A 7 -23.50 36.28 4.34
CA ILE A 7 -22.44 35.93 3.38
C ILE A 7 -21.42 34.97 4.01
N VAL A 8 -21.02 35.22 5.26
CA VAL A 8 -20.11 34.33 6.00
C VAL A 8 -20.75 32.95 6.21
N PHE A 9 -22.04 32.89 6.52
CA PHE A 9 -22.77 31.63 6.70
C PHE A 9 -22.85 30.82 5.39
N LEU A 10 -23.11 31.47 4.26
CA LEU A 10 -23.15 30.81 2.94
C LEU A 10 -21.77 30.32 2.51
N ALA A 11 -20.70 31.08 2.80
CA ALA A 11 -19.33 30.65 2.56
C ALA A 11 -18.94 29.43 3.41
N LEU A 12 -19.39 29.37 4.68
CA LEU A 12 -19.17 28.23 5.57
C LEU A 12 -19.91 26.97 5.09
N LEU A 13 -21.13 27.10 4.57
CA LEU A 13 -21.89 25.99 4.00
C LEU A 13 -21.26 25.46 2.71
N GLY A 14 -20.63 26.33 1.90
CA GLY A 14 -19.93 25.94 0.67
C GLY A 14 -18.65 25.10 0.89
N LEU A 15 -18.12 25.05 2.11
CA LEU A 15 -16.90 24.28 2.45
C LEU A 15 -17.19 22.81 2.79
N ALA A 16 -18.45 22.45 3.04
CA ALA A 16 -18.83 21.08 3.33
C ALA A 16 -18.93 20.26 2.03
N LYS A 17 -17.78 19.87 1.47
CA LYS A 17 -17.74 18.87 0.40
C LYS A 17 -18.28 17.53 0.93
N SER A 18 -19.50 17.18 0.53
CA SER A 18 -20.04 15.84 0.69
C SER A 18 -19.21 14.87 -0.15
N GLN A 19 -18.65 13.83 0.46
CA GLN A 19 -17.92 12.78 -0.26
C GLN A 19 -18.91 11.67 -0.63
N ASN A 20 -19.00 11.35 -1.92
CA ASN A 20 -19.80 10.24 -2.41
C ASN A 20 -18.97 8.95 -2.35
N CYS A 21 -19.05 8.22 -1.23
CA CYS A 21 -18.35 6.95 -1.04
C CYS A 21 -19.27 5.76 -1.38
N ASN A 22 -18.72 4.72 -2.02
CA ASN A 22 -19.48 3.50 -2.28
C ASN A 22 -19.61 2.66 -0.99
N ASN A 23 -20.81 2.61 -0.41
CA ASN A 23 -21.04 1.97 0.87
C ASN A 23 -21.38 0.47 0.76
N ASP A 24 -21.64 -0.04 -0.46
CA ASP A 24 -21.88 -1.47 -0.66
C ASP A 24 -20.62 -2.18 -1.16
N CYS A 25 -20.02 -2.94 -0.25
CA CYS A 25 -18.90 -3.85 -0.52
C CYS A 25 -19.27 -5.32 -0.25
N SER A 26 -20.54 -5.60 0.03
CA SER A 26 -21.02 -6.93 0.46
C SER A 26 -21.10 -7.93 -0.69
N SER A 27 -21.39 -7.43 -1.90
CA SER A 27 -21.46 -8.18 -3.15
C SER A 27 -20.10 -8.62 -3.70
N ILE A 28 -19.00 -8.08 -3.15
CA ILE A 28 -17.63 -8.42 -3.56
C ILE A 28 -17.10 -9.55 -2.68
N GLY A 29 -16.59 -10.59 -3.33
CA GLY A 29 -15.97 -11.74 -2.68
C GLY A 29 -14.85 -11.36 -1.68
N ILE A 30 -14.54 -12.28 -0.77
CA ILE A 30 -13.51 -12.08 0.24
C ILE A 30 -12.13 -12.23 -0.42
N ASN A 31 -11.31 -11.19 -0.33
CA ASN A 31 -9.91 -11.20 -0.76
C ASN A 31 -9.12 -10.33 0.21
N TYR A 32 -8.70 -10.95 1.32
CA TYR A 32 -8.02 -10.22 2.38
C TYR A 32 -6.74 -9.56 1.87
N LEU A 33 -6.60 -8.28 2.17
CA LEU A 33 -5.41 -7.51 1.87
C LEU A 33 -5.08 -6.63 3.07
N CYS A 34 -3.80 -6.37 3.29
CA CYS A 34 -3.42 -5.34 4.22
C CYS A 34 -3.53 -3.96 3.52
N GLY A 35 -3.58 -2.88 4.28
CA GLY A 35 -3.56 -1.51 3.78
C GLY A 35 -2.99 -0.59 4.84
N LYS A 36 -2.59 0.61 4.42
CA LYS A 36 -2.06 1.65 5.31
C LYS A 36 -3.14 2.69 5.56
N THR A 37 -3.31 3.10 6.81
CA THR A 37 -4.23 4.15 7.25
C THR A 37 -3.56 5.01 8.32
N VAL A 38 -4.01 6.24 8.52
CA VAL A 38 -3.53 7.13 9.57
C VAL A 38 -4.55 7.15 10.71
N ARG A 39 -4.14 6.67 11.89
CA ARG A 39 -4.91 6.84 13.14
C ARG A 39 -4.14 7.75 14.09
N ASN A 40 -4.79 8.81 14.55
CA ASN A 40 -4.20 9.80 15.48
C ASN A 40 -2.84 10.34 15.01
N GLY A 41 -2.69 10.61 13.71
CA GLY A 41 -1.45 11.13 13.12
C GLY A 41 -0.35 10.08 12.90
N ARG A 42 -0.57 8.80 13.25
CA ARG A 42 0.38 7.71 13.03
C ARG A 42 -0.08 6.80 11.89
N GLU A 43 0.81 6.51 10.94
CA GLU A 43 0.59 5.47 9.92
C GLU A 43 0.58 4.10 10.60
N ILE A 44 -0.51 3.35 10.42
CA ILE A 44 -0.68 1.98 10.89
C ILE A 44 -1.05 1.07 9.70
N ARG A 45 -0.77 -0.22 9.86
CA ARG A 45 -1.17 -1.26 8.91
C ARG A 45 -2.45 -1.94 9.43
N CYS A 46 -3.46 -2.07 8.57
CA CYS A 46 -4.73 -2.74 8.85
C CYS A 46 -5.00 -3.83 7.84
N THR A 47 -5.82 -4.83 8.20
CA THR A 47 -6.31 -5.86 7.27
C THR A 47 -7.74 -5.50 6.85
N PHE A 48 -8.00 -5.53 5.56
CA PHE A 48 -9.31 -5.29 4.94
C PHE A 48 -9.83 -6.58 4.32
N ARG A 49 -11.15 -6.79 4.33
CA ARG A 49 -11.78 -8.01 3.80
C ARG A 49 -11.65 -8.14 2.29
N ASN A 50 -11.72 -7.01 1.59
CA ASN A 50 -11.61 -6.93 0.14
C ASN A 50 -11.16 -5.51 -0.28
N PRO A 51 -10.73 -5.30 -1.54
CA PRO A 51 -10.29 -3.99 -2.02
C PRO A 51 -11.35 -2.89 -1.93
N CYS A 52 -12.65 -3.23 -2.00
CA CYS A 52 -13.72 -2.26 -1.86
C CYS A 52 -13.79 -1.68 -0.45
N GLU A 53 -13.71 -2.52 0.59
CA GLU A 53 -13.69 -2.04 1.98
C GLU A 53 -12.48 -1.15 2.25
N MET A 54 -11.32 -1.47 1.67
CA MET A 54 -10.14 -0.60 1.75
C MET A 54 -10.41 0.77 1.10
N HIS A 55 -10.99 0.81 -0.11
CA HIS A 55 -11.32 2.06 -0.80
C HIS A 55 -12.40 2.86 -0.08
N LEU A 56 -13.42 2.19 0.45
CA LEU A 56 -14.48 2.79 1.25
C LEU A 56 -13.90 3.46 2.50
N HIS A 57 -13.05 2.75 3.24
CA HIS A 57 -12.36 3.31 4.41
C HIS A 57 -11.52 4.54 4.02
N ALA A 58 -10.73 4.42 2.95
CA ALA A 58 -9.90 5.53 2.47
C ALA A 58 -10.75 6.76 2.09
N CYS A 59 -11.86 6.54 1.35
CA CYS A 59 -12.82 7.58 0.99
C CYS A 59 -13.39 8.29 2.22
N GLN A 60 -13.88 7.53 3.20
CA GLN A 60 -14.48 8.05 4.44
C GLN A 60 -13.48 8.84 5.30
N LYS A 61 -12.22 8.40 5.34
CA LYS A 61 -11.15 9.05 6.11
C LYS A 61 -10.42 10.14 5.33
N ARG A 62 -10.81 10.41 4.08
CA ARG A 62 -10.09 11.30 3.15
C ARG A 62 -8.63 10.90 2.94
N GLU A 63 -8.35 9.62 3.10
CA GLU A 63 -7.06 9.04 2.78
C GLU A 63 -7.05 8.76 1.28
N ALA A 64 -5.96 9.09 0.59
CA ALA A 64 -5.83 8.69 -0.79
C ALA A 64 -5.71 7.16 -0.84
N PRO A 65 -6.64 6.42 -1.46
CA PRO A 65 -6.42 5.01 -1.72
C PRO A 65 -5.12 4.89 -2.53
N LYS A 66 -4.15 4.16 -2.01
CA LYS A 66 -2.89 3.93 -2.73
C LYS A 66 -3.20 2.97 -3.87
N LYS A 67 -3.58 3.52 -5.03
CA LYS A 67 -3.60 2.79 -6.29
C LYS A 67 -2.20 2.25 -6.52
N CYS A 68 -2.05 0.94 -6.52
CA CYS A 68 -0.77 0.32 -6.82
C CYS A 68 -0.42 0.55 -8.29
N HIS A 69 0.87 0.62 -8.56
CA HIS A 69 1.33 0.71 -9.94
C HIS A 69 1.17 -0.68 -10.59
N ASP A 70 0.25 -0.81 -11.54
CA ASP A 70 -0.11 -2.11 -12.12
C ASP A 70 0.69 -2.45 -13.40
N VAL A 71 1.46 -1.50 -13.93
CA VAL A 71 2.20 -1.63 -15.19
C VAL A 71 3.66 -1.29 -14.97
N CYS A 72 4.58 -2.23 -15.17
CA CYS A 72 6.01 -1.94 -15.16
C CYS A 72 6.57 -1.93 -16.60
N PRO A 73 7.59 -1.11 -16.90
CA PRO A 73 8.32 -1.21 -18.16
C PRO A 73 8.89 -2.62 -18.34
N MET A 74 8.95 -3.12 -19.58
CA MET A 74 9.45 -4.47 -19.90
C MET A 74 10.98 -4.66 -19.71
N GLY A 75 11.68 -3.71 -19.08
CA GLY A 75 13.11 -3.82 -18.81
C GLY A 75 13.39 -4.77 -17.64
N TYR A 76 14.01 -5.92 -17.93
CA TYR A 76 14.54 -6.82 -16.91
C TYR A 76 15.79 -6.19 -16.27
N ARG A 77 15.67 -5.81 -15.01
CA ARG A 77 16.77 -5.34 -14.15
C ARG A 77 16.60 -6.02 -12.81
N VAL A 78 16.97 -7.30 -12.78
CA VAL A 78 16.68 -8.18 -11.65
C VAL A 78 17.26 -7.60 -10.36
N VAL A 79 16.48 -7.65 -9.28
CA VAL A 79 16.91 -7.21 -7.94
C VAL A 79 16.67 -8.31 -6.92
N CYS A 80 17.56 -8.41 -5.95
CA CYS A 80 17.39 -9.23 -4.75
C CYS A 80 16.88 -8.32 -3.65
N ALA A 81 15.80 -8.72 -2.99
CA ALA A 81 15.22 -7.96 -1.91
C ALA A 81 14.96 -8.83 -0.68
N LEU A 82 15.15 -8.23 0.49
CA LEU A 82 14.89 -8.82 1.80
C LEU A 82 13.55 -8.30 2.33
N ASP A 83 12.63 -9.18 2.71
CA ASP A 83 11.43 -8.77 3.44
C ASP A 83 11.77 -8.55 4.91
N VAL A 84 11.58 -7.31 5.37
CA VAL A 84 11.93 -6.87 6.73
C VAL A 84 11.07 -7.57 7.80
N LEU A 85 9.94 -8.15 7.42
CA LEU A 85 9.04 -8.82 8.37
C LEU A 85 9.43 -10.26 8.65
N ASP A 86 9.83 -11.01 7.62
CA ASP A 86 10.09 -12.45 7.70
C ASP A 86 11.57 -12.83 7.48
N GLY A 87 12.41 -11.87 7.08
CA GLY A 87 13.84 -12.09 6.84
C GLY A 87 14.13 -12.86 5.55
N CYS A 88 13.13 -13.08 4.69
CA CYS A 88 13.29 -13.90 3.49
C CYS A 88 13.86 -13.08 2.32
N LEU A 89 14.79 -13.69 1.59
CA LEU A 89 15.31 -13.17 0.33
C LEU A 89 14.43 -13.58 -0.85
N ARG A 90 14.20 -12.64 -1.78
CA ARG A 90 13.46 -12.91 -3.01
C ARG A 90 14.00 -12.08 -4.18
N SER A 91 14.13 -12.74 -5.33
CA SER A 91 14.44 -12.10 -6.61
C SER A 91 13.18 -11.52 -7.26
N PHE A 92 13.28 -10.31 -7.79
CA PHE A 92 12.23 -9.64 -8.57
C PHE A 92 12.77 -9.23 -9.94
N ALA A 93 11.94 -9.31 -10.99
CA ALA A 93 12.33 -8.97 -12.36
C ALA A 93 12.78 -7.51 -12.54
N SER A 94 12.28 -6.61 -11.68
CA SER A 94 12.76 -5.23 -11.57
C SER A 94 12.37 -4.59 -10.24
N SER A 95 13.01 -3.47 -9.90
CA SER A 95 12.62 -2.64 -8.75
C SER A 95 11.16 -2.16 -8.84
N CYS A 96 10.65 -1.91 -10.05
CA CYS A 96 9.24 -1.59 -10.27
C CYS A 96 8.33 -2.74 -9.84
N VAL A 97 8.63 -3.97 -10.31
CA VAL A 97 7.85 -5.17 -9.97
C VAL A 97 7.89 -5.42 -8.46
N MET A 98 9.03 -5.20 -7.80
CA MET A 98 9.14 -5.28 -6.34
C MET A 98 8.25 -4.24 -5.64
N ARG A 99 8.24 -2.97 -6.07
CA ARG A 99 7.40 -1.92 -5.46
C ARG A 99 5.91 -2.20 -5.66
N MET A 100 5.53 -2.67 -6.84
CA MET A 100 4.17 -3.15 -7.12
C MET A 100 3.81 -4.29 -6.16
N TYR A 101 4.70 -5.28 -5.99
CA TYR A 101 4.47 -6.40 -5.10
C TYR A 101 4.30 -5.96 -3.64
N ASN A 102 5.18 -5.08 -3.13
CA ASN A 102 5.04 -4.48 -1.81
C ASN A 102 3.70 -3.77 -1.63
N CYS A 103 3.26 -3.01 -2.64
CA CYS A 103 1.98 -2.33 -2.58
C CYS A 103 0.79 -3.31 -2.58
N LYS A 104 0.81 -4.30 -3.48
CA LYS A 104 -0.29 -5.25 -3.69
C LYS A 104 -0.45 -6.23 -2.53
N TYR A 105 0.67 -6.74 -2.02
CA TYR A 105 0.69 -7.79 -0.99
C TYR A 105 1.13 -7.27 0.38
N GLN A 106 1.36 -5.96 0.50
CA GLN A 106 1.64 -5.28 1.77
C GLN A 106 2.87 -5.82 2.48
N LYS A 107 3.85 -6.17 1.65
CA LYS A 107 5.18 -6.58 2.05
C LYS A 107 6.10 -5.36 2.15
N ASP A 108 7.24 -5.55 2.80
CA ASP A 108 8.25 -4.51 2.97
C ASP A 108 9.61 -4.99 2.45
N TYR A 109 9.61 -5.55 1.24
CA TYR A 109 10.85 -5.95 0.58
C TYR A 109 11.73 -4.72 0.32
N ARG A 110 12.99 -4.79 0.73
CA ARG A 110 14.02 -3.78 0.46
C ARG A 110 15.10 -4.38 -0.40
N ILE A 111 15.45 -3.68 -1.49
CA ILE A 111 16.52 -4.12 -2.39
C ILE A 111 17.83 -4.12 -1.61
N ILE A 112 18.52 -5.24 -1.64
CA ILE A 112 19.86 -5.40 -1.06
C ILE A 112 20.94 -5.57 -2.13
N ALA A 113 20.56 -5.97 -3.35
CA ALA A 113 21.49 -6.08 -4.46
C ALA A 113 20.77 -5.94 -5.82
N ASP A 114 21.45 -5.33 -6.80
CA ASP A 114 20.98 -5.20 -8.19
C ASP A 114 21.36 -6.44 -9.03
N ARG A 115 21.04 -7.62 -8.47
CA ARG A 115 21.24 -8.95 -9.07
C ARG A 115 20.21 -9.91 -8.47
N ALA A 116 20.06 -11.11 -9.03
CA ALA A 116 19.25 -12.14 -8.37
C ALA A 116 19.84 -12.50 -7.00
N CYS A 117 19.00 -12.92 -6.05
CA CYS A 117 19.48 -13.52 -4.81
C CYS A 117 20.27 -14.79 -5.15
N GLU A 118 21.46 -14.95 -4.57
CA GLU A 118 22.17 -16.23 -4.61
C GLU A 118 21.30 -17.28 -3.92
N PHE A 119 21.10 -18.42 -4.58
CA PHE A 119 20.62 -19.60 -3.87
C PHE A 119 21.79 -20.06 -3.01
N ILE A 120 21.79 -19.71 -1.72
CA ILE A 120 22.70 -20.36 -0.78
C ILE A 120 22.28 -21.83 -0.79
N SER A 121 23.10 -22.70 -1.39
CA SER A 121 22.89 -24.14 -1.23
C SER A 121 23.13 -24.48 0.25
N ASN A 122 22.49 -25.52 0.78
CA ASN A 122 22.75 -25.94 2.17
C ASN A 122 24.25 -26.15 2.46
N ASP A 123 25.05 -26.45 1.42
CA ASP A 123 26.49 -26.63 1.51
C ASP A 123 27.26 -25.32 1.79
N GLU A 124 26.78 -24.17 1.29
CA GLU A 124 27.37 -22.86 1.60
C GLU A 124 26.97 -22.35 3.00
N LEU A 125 25.84 -22.81 3.55
CA LEU A 125 25.37 -22.46 4.89
C LEU A 125 26.22 -23.11 6.00
N LEU A 126 26.78 -24.31 5.75
CA LEU A 126 27.67 -25.04 6.67
C LEU A 126 29.12 -24.55 6.65
N GLY A 127 29.51 -23.75 5.65
CA GLY A 127 30.83 -23.13 5.55
C GLY A 127 30.92 -21.74 6.18
N MET A 128 29.81 -21.20 6.67
CA MET A 128 29.73 -19.96 7.42
C MET A 128 29.66 -20.26 8.92
N ASP A 129 30.73 -20.85 9.44
CA ASP A 129 30.95 -21.04 10.87
C ASP A 129 30.79 -19.70 11.61
N ILE A 130 29.89 -19.66 12.61
CA ILE A 130 29.90 -18.72 13.72
C ILE A 130 30.78 -19.31 14.82
#